data_AF-A0A1C4DW37-F1
#
_entry.id   AF-A0A1C4DW37-F1
#
_cell.length_a   1.000
_cell.length_b   1.000
_cell.length_c   1.000
_cell.angle_alpha   90.00
_cell.angle_beta   90.00
_cell.angle_gamma   90.00
#
_symmetry.space_group_name_H-M   'P 1'
#
loop_
_entity.id
_entity.type
_entity.pdbx_description
1 polymer ?
#
loop_
_entity_poly.entity_id
_entity_poly.type
_entity_poly.pdbx_seq_one_letter_code
_entity_poly.pdbx_strand_id
1 'polypeptide(L)' 'MSKYNNKKVRLDGHVFDSKAEADYYSGLKIRQAAGEITSFELQ' A
#
# COMPACT_ATOMS: atom_id res chain seq x y z
N MET A 1 25.10 5.93 -0.50
CA MET A 1 23.95 6.30 -1.35
C MET A 1 23.03 5.10 -1.42
N SER A 2 21.83 5.16 -0.84
CA SER A 2 20.84 4.10 -1.03
C SER A 2 20.49 4.02 -2.52
N LYS A 3 20.78 2.88 -3.14
CA LYS A 3 20.71 2.64 -4.60
C LYS A 3 19.30 2.86 -5.18
N TYR A 4 18.29 2.86 -4.30
CA TYR A 4 16.91 3.18 -4.57
C TYR A 4 16.51 4.23 -3.54
N ASN A 5 16.14 5.43 -3.99
CA ASN A 5 15.69 6.53 -3.14
C ASN A 5 14.28 6.24 -2.59
N ASN A 6 14.12 5.09 -1.95
CA ASN A 6 12.83 4.61 -1.50
C ASN A 6 12.41 5.43 -0.29
N LYS A 7 11.33 6.18 -0.44
CA LYS A 7 10.78 7.01 0.61
C LYS A 7 9.69 6.20 1.29
N LYS A 8 9.82 6.06 2.62
CA LYS A 8 8.74 5.51 3.42
C LYS A 8 7.50 6.38 3.24
N VAL A 9 6.36 5.76 2.94
CA VAL A 9 5.08 6.45 2.73
C VAL A 9 4.17 6.09 3.88
N ARG A 10 3.60 7.11 4.53
CA ARG A 10 2.54 6.89 5.53
C ARG A 10 1.19 7.07 4.88
N LEU A 11 0.37 6.03 4.92
CA LEU A 11 -0.98 6.05 4.35
C LEU A 11 -1.91 5.34 5.33
N ASP A 12 -3.01 5.99 5.72
CA ASP A 12 -4.05 5.39 6.56
C ASP A 12 -3.56 4.80 7.90
N GLY A 13 -2.49 5.37 8.46
CA GLY A 13 -1.85 4.88 9.69
C GLY A 13 -0.82 3.76 9.47
N HIS A 14 -0.71 3.21 8.26
CA HIS A 14 0.33 2.25 7.89
C HIS A 14 1.56 2.96 7.31
N VAL A 15 2.74 2.42 7.60
CA VAL A 15 4.01 2.89 7.04
C VAL A 15 4.49 1.87 6.02
N PHE A 16 4.47 2.27 4.76
CA PHE A 16 4.98 1.50 3.64
C PHE A 16 6.44 1.84 3.39
N ASP A 17 7.25 0.85 2.99
CA ASP A 17 8.66 1.09 2.66
C ASP A 17 8.84 1.78 1.31
N SER A 18 7.80 1.71 0.46
CA SER A 18 7.82 2.23 -0.90
C SER A 18 6.50 2.91 -1.29
N LYS A 19 6.56 3.88 -2.22
CA LYS A 19 5.35 4.42 -2.86
C LYS A 19 4.55 3.34 -3.60
N ALA A 20 5.24 2.39 -4.25
CA ALA A 20 4.59 1.30 -4.97
C ALA A 20 3.70 0.43 -4.06
N GLU A 21 4.13 0.16 -2.83
CA GLU A 21 3.32 -0.60 -1.87
C GLU A 21 2.11 0.20 -1.37
N ALA A 22 2.27 1.52 -1.14
CA ALA A 22 1.16 2.39 -0.79
C ALA A 22 0.12 2.48 -1.91
N ASP A 23 0.55 2.59 -3.17
CA ASP A 23 -0.31 2.55 -4.36
C ASP A 23 -1.03 1.20 -4.46
N TYR A 24 -0.33 0.08 -4.27
CA TYR A 24 -0.93 -1.27 -4.26
C TYR A 24 -2.02 -1.41 -3.19
N TYR A 25 -1.74 -0.98 -1.95
CA TYR A 25 -2.71 -0.96 -0.86
C TYR A 25 -3.94 -0.10 -1.18
N SER A 26 -3.75 1.07 -1.80
CA SER A 26 -4.87 1.92 -2.21
C SER A 26 -5.79 1.24 -3.22
N GLY A 27 -5.21 0.49 -4.17
CA GLY A 27 -5.96 -0.33 -5.13
C GLY A 27 -6.74 -1.46 -4.45
N LEU A 28 -6.14 -2.12 -3.45
CA LEU A 28 -6.83 -3.13 -2.65
C LEU A 28 -8.01 -2.53 -1.88
N LYS A 29 -7.88 -1.35 -1.28
CA LYS A 29 -9.02 -0.66 -0.64
C LYS A 29 -10.16 -0.38 -1.62
N ILE A 30 -9.85 0.00 -2.85
CA ILE A 30 -10.88 0.21 -3.90
C ILE A 30 -11.59 -1.10 -4.22
N ARG A 31 -10.83 -2.19 -4.44
CA ARG A 31 -11.42 -3.52 -4.71
C ARG A 31 -12.26 -4.04 -3.54
N GLN A 32 -11.82 -3.78 -2.31
CA GLN A 32 -12.57 -4.14 -1.11
C GLN A 32 -13.87 -3.34 -1.03
N ALA A 33 -13.82 -2.03 -1.28
CA ALA A 33 -15.01 -1.17 -1.33
C ALA A 33 -15.95 -1.55 -2.48
N ALA A 34 -15.42 -2.03 -3.60
CA ALA A 34 -16.19 -2.58 -4.72
C ALA A 34 -16.78 -3.97 -4.45
N GLY A 35 -16.40 -4.62 -3.33
CA GLY A 35 -16.84 -5.97 -2.99
C GLY A 35 -16.15 -7.08 -3.79
N GLU A 36 -15.08 -6.77 -4.54
CA GLU A 36 -14.30 -7.78 -5.27
C GLU A 36 -13.44 -8.64 -4.34
N ILE A 37 -13.00 -8.08 -3.22
CA ILE A 37 -12.21 -8.79 -2.20
C ILE A 37 -12.83 -8.57 -0.81
N THR A 38 -12.89 -9.63 -0.02
CA THR A 38 -13.49 -9.58 1.33
C THR A 38 -12.50 -9.03 2.35
N SER A 39 -11.23 -9.41 2.22
CA SER A 39 -10.13 -8.96 3.07
C SER A 39 -8.81 -9.12 2.30
N PHE A 40 -7.83 -8.30 2.66
CA PHE A 40 -6.46 -8.43 2.19
C PHE A 40 -5.53 -8.24 3.38
N GLU A 41 -4.47 -9.05 3.44
CA GLU A 41 -3.46 -8.93 4.46
C GLU A 41 -2.26 -8.17 3.90
N LEU A 42 -1.73 -7.24 4.70
CA LEU A 42 -0.45 -6.60 4.44
C LEU A 42 0.64 -7.54 4.95
N GLN A 43 1.45 -8.07 4.02
CA GLN A 43 2.61 -8.91 4.29
C GLN A 43 3.87 -8.09 4.48
#